data_AF-A0A1C4MZ71-F1
#
_entry.id   AF-A0A1C4MZ71-F1
#
_cell.length_a   1.000
_cell.length_b   1.000
_cell.length_c   1.000
_cell.angle_alpha   90.00
_cell.angle_beta   90.00
_cell.angle_gamma   90.00
#
_symmetry.space_group_name_H-M   'P 1'
#
loop_
_entity.id
_entity.type
_entity.pdbx_description
1 polymer ?
#
loop_
_entity_poly.entity_id
_entity_poly.type
_entity_poly.pdbx_seq_one_letter_code
_entity_poly.pdbx_strand_id
1 'polypeptide(L)'
;MPPGQLGPYMRELTALMRQFGLDGLMYGHFGDGCLHVRIDFPLAERPAVFRDFLRDAAALAGRYGGSMSGEHGDGRARGALLGHMYSPEALETLAAVKHLFDPGDVLNPGVIVRPRPVDADVRLPAAKAPLGPLAYSYPHDRGDFATAVHRCVGVGKCRADGTGSGAVMCPSFLATRDEKDSTRGRARVLQELANGSLVTGGWRAPEIAESLDLCLACKGCASDCPAGVDMATYKAEALHQRYKRRLRPAAHYALGWLPRWARLSARAPRLVNALLGLGPLAALARWAGGLDRRRP
;
A
#
# COMPACT_ATOMS: atom_id res chain seq x y z
N MET A 1 -10.13 -23.39 12.95
CA MET A 1 -11.21 -24.41 13.07
C MET A 1 -10.64 -25.65 13.71
N PRO A 2 -11.43 -26.59 14.26
CA PRO A 2 -10.87 -27.82 14.83
C PRO A 2 -9.98 -28.54 13.80
N PRO A 3 -8.74 -28.94 14.13
CA PRO A 3 -7.81 -29.50 13.14
C PRO A 3 -8.37 -30.72 12.38
N GLY A 4 -9.13 -31.59 13.05
CA GLY A 4 -9.77 -32.75 12.42
C GLY A 4 -10.80 -32.42 11.34
N GLN A 5 -11.33 -31.19 11.33
CA GLN A 5 -12.31 -30.72 10.35
C GLN A 5 -11.68 -30.06 9.12
N LEU A 6 -10.36 -29.83 9.12
CA LEU A 6 -9.69 -29.03 8.11
C LEU A 6 -9.74 -29.67 6.72
N GLY A 7 -9.53 -30.99 6.62
CA GLY A 7 -9.59 -31.72 5.36
C GLY A 7 -10.96 -31.64 4.66
N PRO A 8 -12.06 -32.02 5.34
CA PRO A 8 -13.42 -31.82 4.83
C PRO A 8 -13.72 -30.35 4.44
N TYR A 9 -13.39 -29.39 5.32
CA TYR A 9 -13.58 -27.97 5.05
C TYR A 9 -12.86 -27.50 3.79
N MET A 10 -11.58 -27.87 3.62
CA MET A 10 -10.80 -27.48 2.44
C MET A 10 -11.42 -28.00 1.13
N ARG A 11 -12.01 -29.21 1.14
CA ARG A 11 -12.69 -29.76 -0.05
C ARG A 11 -13.94 -28.96 -0.40
N GLU A 12 -14.77 -28.63 0.59
CA GLU A 12 -15.96 -27.80 0.39
C GLU A 12 -15.60 -26.36 0.00
N LEU A 13 -14.59 -25.75 0.63
CA LEU A 13 -14.12 -24.42 0.28
C LEU A 13 -13.59 -24.37 -1.16
N THR A 14 -12.86 -25.41 -1.58
CA THR A 14 -12.40 -25.52 -2.97
C THR A 14 -13.57 -25.67 -3.94
N ALA A 15 -14.59 -26.45 -3.58
CA ALA A 15 -15.80 -26.56 -4.39
C ALA A 15 -16.55 -25.21 -4.47
N LEU A 16 -16.64 -24.48 -3.37
CA LEU A 16 -17.23 -23.15 -3.31
C LEU A 16 -16.47 -22.15 -4.19
N MET A 17 -15.14 -22.11 -4.11
CA MET A 17 -14.33 -21.24 -4.99
C MET A 17 -14.61 -21.54 -6.47
N ARG A 18 -14.67 -22.83 -6.85
CA ARG A 18 -15.02 -23.22 -8.22
C ARG A 18 -16.41 -22.76 -8.66
N GLN A 19 -17.42 -22.81 -7.77
CA GLN A 19 -18.77 -22.32 -8.07
C GLN A 19 -18.80 -20.83 -8.42
N PHE A 20 -17.95 -20.03 -7.77
CA PHE A 20 -17.79 -18.61 -8.05
C PHE A 20 -16.80 -18.30 -9.18
N GLY A 21 -16.17 -19.33 -9.77
CA GLY A 21 -15.13 -19.18 -10.78
C GLY A 21 -13.89 -18.47 -10.23
N LEU A 22 -13.49 -18.80 -9.01
CA LEU A 22 -12.32 -18.31 -8.30
C LEU A 22 -11.28 -19.42 -8.16
N ASP A 23 -10.02 -19.04 -8.14
CA ASP A 23 -8.89 -19.87 -7.76
C ASP A 23 -8.22 -19.32 -6.49
N GLY A 24 -7.50 -20.16 -5.77
CA GLY A 24 -6.86 -19.75 -4.54
C GLY A 24 -5.70 -20.62 -4.09
N LEU A 25 -4.66 -19.97 -3.58
CA LEU A 25 -3.52 -20.61 -2.95
C LEU A 25 -3.77 -20.77 -1.46
N MET A 26 -3.89 -22.02 -1.02
CA MET A 26 -4.08 -22.39 0.39
C MET A 26 -2.74 -22.72 1.04
N TYR A 27 -2.48 -22.14 2.21
CA TYR A 27 -1.29 -22.38 3.03
C TYR A 27 -1.60 -22.08 4.50
N GLY A 28 -0.78 -22.52 5.45
CA GLY A 28 -0.98 -22.15 6.85
C GLY A 28 -0.44 -23.15 7.86
N HIS A 29 -0.86 -22.94 9.10
CA HIS A 29 -0.52 -23.78 10.24
C HIS A 29 -1.59 -24.87 10.40
N PHE A 30 -1.50 -25.91 9.56
CA PHE A 30 -2.50 -26.98 9.53
C PHE A 30 -2.66 -27.70 10.87
N GLY A 31 -1.59 -27.84 11.65
CA GLY A 31 -1.61 -28.43 12.99
C GLY A 31 -2.52 -27.67 13.98
N ASP A 32 -2.62 -26.35 13.80
CA ASP A 32 -3.44 -25.47 14.62
C ASP A 32 -4.84 -25.25 14.03
N GLY A 33 -5.15 -25.88 12.89
CA GLY A 33 -6.41 -25.66 12.17
C GLY A 33 -6.53 -24.23 11.62
N CYS A 34 -5.39 -23.58 11.32
CA CYS A 34 -5.29 -22.25 10.75
C CYS A 34 -4.99 -22.33 9.25
N LEU A 35 -5.90 -21.81 8.44
CA LEU A 35 -5.81 -21.79 6.98
C LEU A 35 -5.78 -20.35 6.48
N HIS A 36 -4.77 -20.03 5.68
CA HIS A 36 -4.68 -18.82 4.90
C HIS A 36 -4.98 -19.14 3.44
N VAL A 37 -5.80 -18.32 2.81
CA VAL A 37 -6.11 -18.45 1.39
C VAL A 37 -5.91 -17.11 0.71
N ARG A 38 -5.14 -17.10 -0.37
CA ARG A 38 -5.10 -15.96 -1.30
C ARG A 38 -5.93 -16.28 -2.51
N ILE A 39 -7.00 -15.52 -2.71
CA ILE A 39 -8.04 -15.75 -3.73
C ILE A 39 -7.95 -14.65 -4.79
N ASP A 40 -8.11 -15.02 -6.05
CA ASP A 40 -7.98 -14.15 -7.23
C ASP A 40 -9.25 -13.34 -7.56
N PHE A 41 -9.82 -12.67 -6.56
CA PHE A 41 -11.08 -11.94 -6.74
C PHE A 41 -11.05 -10.94 -7.92
N PRO A 42 -12.02 -11.01 -8.84
CA PRO A 42 -12.17 -10.09 -9.96
C PRO A 42 -12.83 -8.78 -9.50
N LEU A 43 -12.15 -8.04 -8.62
CA LEU A 43 -12.72 -6.86 -7.95
C LEU A 43 -13.07 -5.73 -8.93
N ALA A 44 -12.33 -5.60 -10.05
CA ALA A 44 -12.60 -4.56 -11.04
C ALA A 44 -13.79 -4.91 -11.94
N GLU A 45 -13.94 -6.17 -12.31
CA GLU A 45 -14.94 -6.61 -13.30
C GLU A 45 -16.23 -7.13 -12.65
N ARG A 46 -16.13 -7.84 -11.53
CA ARG A 46 -17.26 -8.48 -10.83
C ARG A 46 -17.17 -8.27 -9.31
N PRO A 47 -17.21 -7.02 -8.81
CA PRO A 47 -17.03 -6.73 -7.38
C PRO A 47 -18.04 -7.44 -6.46
N ALA A 48 -19.27 -7.71 -6.92
CA ALA A 48 -20.29 -8.41 -6.14
C ALA A 48 -19.88 -9.84 -5.74
N VAL A 49 -19.04 -10.51 -6.57
CA VAL A 49 -18.51 -11.86 -6.29
C VAL A 49 -17.78 -11.88 -4.94
N PHE A 50 -17.07 -10.81 -4.59
CA PHE A 50 -16.35 -10.72 -3.32
C PHE A 50 -17.30 -10.83 -2.12
N ARG A 51 -18.37 -10.02 -2.09
CA ARG A 51 -19.36 -10.03 -1.00
C ARG A 51 -20.05 -11.38 -0.90
N ASP A 52 -20.55 -11.88 -2.03
CA ASP A 52 -21.36 -13.09 -2.05
C ASP A 52 -20.53 -14.33 -1.68
N PHE A 53 -19.31 -14.44 -2.21
CA PHE A 53 -18.38 -15.50 -1.79
C PHE A 53 -18.02 -15.40 -0.31
N LEU A 54 -17.71 -14.21 0.23
CA LEU A 54 -17.34 -14.08 1.65
C LEU A 54 -18.49 -14.46 2.59
N ARG A 55 -19.74 -14.12 2.25
CA ARG A 55 -20.91 -14.55 3.00
C ARG A 55 -21.02 -16.07 3.03
N ASP A 56 -20.93 -16.71 1.87
CA ASP A 56 -21.12 -18.16 1.75
C ASP A 56 -19.93 -18.93 2.36
N ALA A 57 -18.71 -18.40 2.24
CA ALA A 57 -17.51 -18.92 2.89
C ALA A 57 -17.58 -18.78 4.41
N ALA A 58 -18.14 -17.68 4.92
CA ALA A 58 -18.36 -17.50 6.35
C ALA A 58 -19.39 -18.48 6.91
N ALA A 59 -20.51 -18.67 6.21
CA ALA A 59 -21.48 -19.69 6.58
C ALA A 59 -20.86 -21.10 6.58
N LEU A 60 -20.03 -21.41 5.58
CA LEU A 60 -19.29 -22.68 5.52
C LEU A 60 -18.34 -22.84 6.71
N ALA A 61 -17.50 -21.85 7.01
CA ALA A 61 -16.59 -21.91 8.15
C ALA A 61 -17.33 -22.06 9.49
N GLY A 62 -18.48 -21.38 9.66
CA GLY A 62 -19.35 -21.52 10.83
C GLY A 62 -19.88 -22.94 11.02
N ARG A 63 -20.34 -23.62 9.94
CA ARG A 63 -20.80 -25.02 10.01
C ARG A 63 -19.72 -25.99 10.51
N TYR A 64 -18.46 -25.68 10.25
CA TYR A 64 -17.30 -26.47 10.69
C TYR A 64 -16.76 -26.04 12.06
N GLY A 65 -17.47 -25.17 12.80
CA GLY A 65 -17.01 -24.63 14.08
C GLY A 65 -15.76 -23.76 13.95
N GLY A 66 -15.60 -23.11 12.80
CA GLY A 66 -14.46 -22.26 12.48
C GLY A 66 -14.61 -20.81 12.91
N SER A 67 -13.53 -20.04 12.70
CA SER A 67 -13.49 -18.59 12.87
C SER A 67 -13.14 -17.94 11.52
N MET A 68 -13.65 -16.73 11.28
CA MET A 68 -13.31 -15.93 10.09
C MET A 68 -11.87 -15.40 10.16
N SER A 69 -11.30 -15.32 11.36
CA SER A 69 -9.93 -14.88 11.59
C SER A 69 -9.24 -15.76 12.63
N GLY A 70 -8.19 -16.47 12.21
CA GLY A 70 -7.33 -17.22 13.12
C GLY A 70 -6.33 -16.32 13.86
N GLU A 71 -5.76 -15.35 13.15
CA GLU A 71 -4.62 -14.55 13.64
C GLU A 71 -4.73 -13.05 13.35
N HIS A 72 -5.39 -12.67 12.25
CA HIS A 72 -5.30 -11.30 11.72
C HIS A 72 -6.35 -10.33 12.31
N GLY A 73 -7.17 -10.80 13.27
CA GLY A 73 -8.34 -10.10 13.78
C GLY A 73 -9.45 -9.93 12.74
N ASP A 74 -10.62 -9.46 13.16
CA ASP A 74 -11.78 -9.33 12.28
C ASP A 74 -11.78 -8.00 11.53
N GLY A 75 -11.71 -6.92 12.32
CA GLY A 75 -11.68 -5.56 11.81
C GLY A 75 -12.84 -5.25 10.87
N ARG A 76 -12.61 -4.32 9.95
CA ARG A 76 -13.59 -3.91 8.93
C ARG A 76 -13.86 -5.01 7.90
N ALA A 77 -12.85 -5.86 7.64
CA ALA A 77 -12.91 -6.86 6.58
C ALA A 77 -13.85 -8.03 6.91
N ARG A 78 -14.04 -8.36 8.19
CA ARG A 78 -14.80 -9.54 8.63
C ARG A 78 -15.89 -9.24 9.65
N GLY A 79 -15.96 -8.03 10.20
CA GLY A 79 -16.94 -7.66 11.23
C GLY A 79 -18.38 -8.04 10.86
N ALA A 80 -18.79 -7.78 9.61
CA ALA A 80 -20.12 -8.12 9.12
C ALA A 80 -20.40 -9.63 8.97
N LEU A 81 -19.39 -10.49 9.12
CA LEU A 81 -19.49 -11.94 9.03
C LEU A 81 -19.54 -12.62 10.41
N LEU A 82 -19.37 -11.86 11.50
CA LEU A 82 -19.24 -12.39 12.85
C LEU A 82 -20.49 -13.15 13.34
N GLY A 83 -21.67 -12.85 12.79
CA GLY A 83 -22.91 -13.60 13.09
C GLY A 83 -22.89 -15.07 12.65
N HIS A 84 -21.90 -15.50 11.85
CA HIS A 84 -21.72 -16.91 11.50
C HIS A 84 -20.91 -17.70 12.54
N MET A 85 -20.27 -17.03 13.52
CA MET A 85 -19.44 -17.68 14.55
C MET A 85 -19.85 -17.32 15.99
N TYR A 86 -20.46 -16.16 16.20
CA TYR A 86 -20.92 -15.71 17.52
C TYR A 86 -22.44 -15.73 17.60
N SER A 87 -22.96 -16.04 18.79
CA SER A 87 -24.40 -15.93 19.07
C SER A 87 -24.82 -14.45 19.13
N PRO A 88 -26.13 -14.16 18.96
CA PRO A 88 -26.66 -12.80 19.13
C PRO A 88 -26.27 -12.18 20.47
N GLU A 89 -26.35 -12.94 21.57
CA GLU A 89 -26.04 -12.47 22.93
C GLU A 89 -24.55 -12.09 23.07
N ALA A 90 -23.66 -12.85 22.44
CA ALA A 90 -22.24 -12.53 22.42
C ALA A 90 -21.97 -11.23 21.65
N LEU A 91 -22.61 -11.04 20.49
CA LEU A 91 -22.49 -9.81 19.69
C LEU A 91 -23.06 -8.59 20.43
N GLU A 92 -24.18 -8.74 21.14
CA GLU A 92 -24.76 -7.71 21.99
C GLU A 92 -23.81 -7.35 23.15
N THR A 93 -23.17 -8.35 23.76
CA THR A 93 -22.18 -8.13 24.82
C THR A 93 -20.98 -7.34 24.29
N LEU A 94 -20.45 -7.68 23.11
CA LEU A 94 -19.39 -6.90 22.46
C LEU A 94 -19.83 -5.46 22.21
N ALA A 95 -21.09 -5.25 21.79
CA ALA A 95 -21.65 -3.93 21.57
C ALA A 95 -21.79 -3.11 22.86
N ALA A 96 -22.20 -3.76 23.96
CA ALA A 96 -22.31 -3.14 25.28
C ALA A 96 -20.94 -2.70 25.81
N VAL A 97 -19.92 -3.55 25.69
CA VAL A 97 -18.53 -3.20 26.06
C VAL A 97 -18.05 -2.01 25.24
N LYS A 98 -18.25 -2.03 23.91
CA LYS A 98 -17.91 -0.89 23.04
C LYS A 98 -18.59 0.40 23.49
N HIS A 99 -19.88 0.35 23.83
CA HIS A 99 -20.63 1.51 24.27
C HIS A 99 -20.15 2.05 25.63
N LEU A 100 -19.77 1.18 26.56
CA LEU A 100 -19.25 1.58 27.87
C LEU A 100 -17.97 2.42 27.75
N PHE A 101 -17.06 2.05 26.86
CA PHE A 101 -15.77 2.73 26.67
C PHE A 101 -15.80 3.83 25.59
N ASP A 102 -16.76 3.79 24.68
CA ASP A 102 -16.91 4.75 23.60
C ASP A 102 -18.39 5.05 23.29
N PRO A 103 -19.08 5.77 24.20
CA PRO A 103 -20.51 6.04 24.06
C PRO A 103 -20.83 6.92 22.83
N GLY A 104 -19.87 7.74 22.38
CA GLY A 104 -19.99 8.58 21.19
C GLY A 104 -19.60 7.89 19.87
N ASP A 105 -19.17 6.62 19.92
CA ASP A 105 -18.74 5.82 18.76
C ASP A 105 -17.64 6.50 17.90
N VAL A 106 -16.69 7.19 18.54
CA VAL A 106 -15.60 7.91 17.83
C VAL A 106 -14.39 7.03 17.51
N LEU A 107 -14.20 5.94 18.25
CA LEU A 107 -13.05 5.03 18.12
C LEU A 107 -13.34 3.94 17.07
N ASN A 108 -13.01 4.23 15.81
CA ASN A 108 -13.12 3.30 14.68
C ASN A 108 -14.55 2.77 14.44
N PRO A 109 -15.53 3.66 14.17
CA PRO A 109 -16.93 3.29 13.97
C PRO A 109 -17.12 2.31 12.80
N GLY A 110 -18.12 1.46 12.94
CA GLY A 110 -18.50 0.47 11.92
C GLY A 110 -17.54 -0.72 11.80
N VAL A 111 -16.75 -0.99 12.84
CA VAL A 111 -15.79 -2.11 12.90
C VAL A 111 -16.12 -3.02 14.08
N ILE A 112 -16.23 -4.33 13.82
CA ILE A 112 -16.63 -5.40 14.76
C ILE A 112 -18.07 -5.22 15.28
N VAL A 113 -18.34 -4.11 15.98
CA VAL A 113 -19.67 -3.73 16.48
C VAL A 113 -20.36 -2.84 15.45
N ARG A 114 -21.65 -3.09 15.20
CA ARG A 114 -22.45 -2.42 14.17
C ARG A 114 -21.68 -2.30 12.83
N PRO A 115 -21.14 -3.42 12.32
CA PRO A 115 -20.19 -3.38 11.22
C PRO A 115 -20.83 -2.89 9.93
N ARG A 116 -20.06 -2.12 9.14
CA ARG A 116 -20.46 -1.83 7.75
C ARG A 116 -20.40 -3.12 6.91
N PRO A 117 -21.15 -3.19 5.79
CA PRO A 117 -21.07 -4.32 4.86
C PRO A 117 -19.63 -4.61 4.41
N VAL A 118 -19.30 -5.88 4.18
CA VAL A 118 -17.94 -6.35 3.84
C VAL A 118 -17.35 -5.70 2.58
N ASP A 119 -18.21 -5.27 1.67
CA ASP A 119 -17.87 -4.66 0.39
C ASP A 119 -17.91 -3.12 0.41
N ALA A 120 -18.28 -2.51 1.53
CA ALA A 120 -18.55 -1.07 1.60
C ALA A 120 -17.32 -0.17 1.41
N ASP A 121 -16.12 -0.69 1.68
CA ASP A 121 -14.85 0.06 1.69
C ASP A 121 -13.74 -0.65 0.87
N VAL A 122 -14.09 -1.45 -0.13
CA VAL A 122 -13.10 -2.13 -1.00
C VAL A 122 -12.46 -1.11 -1.94
N ARG A 123 -11.13 -1.02 -1.91
CA ARG A 123 -10.38 0.07 -2.57
C ARG A 123 -10.35 -0.03 -4.09
N LEU A 124 -10.00 -1.19 -4.66
CA LEU A 124 -9.81 -1.31 -6.11
C LEU A 124 -11.11 -1.01 -6.91
N PRO A 125 -12.29 -1.52 -6.51
CA PRO A 125 -13.56 -1.12 -7.13
C PRO A 125 -13.90 0.36 -6.96
N ALA A 126 -13.31 1.04 -5.98
CA ALA A 126 -13.50 2.48 -5.75
C ALA A 126 -12.53 3.36 -6.55
N ALA A 127 -11.58 2.78 -7.29
CA ALA A 127 -10.71 3.50 -8.21
C ALA A 127 -11.54 4.08 -9.37
N LYS A 128 -11.53 5.41 -9.53
CA LYS A 128 -12.35 6.13 -10.55
C LYS A 128 -11.54 7.01 -11.48
N ALA A 129 -10.32 7.40 -11.08
CA ALA A 129 -9.57 8.42 -11.81
C ALA A 129 -8.89 7.82 -13.05
N PRO A 130 -9.13 8.37 -14.26
CA PRO A 130 -8.36 7.98 -15.44
C PRO A 130 -6.91 8.49 -15.27
N LEU A 131 -5.97 7.56 -15.09
CA LEU A 131 -4.55 7.88 -14.89
C LEU A 131 -3.81 8.20 -16.18
N GLY A 132 -4.49 8.08 -17.33
CA GLY A 132 -3.93 8.33 -18.66
C GLY A 132 -2.92 7.26 -19.09
N PRO A 133 -2.26 7.45 -20.25
CA PRO A 133 -1.24 6.52 -20.71
C PRO A 133 -0.02 6.59 -19.78
N LEU A 134 0.29 5.43 -19.17
CA LEU A 134 1.40 5.26 -18.24
C LEU A 134 2.75 5.24 -18.97
N ALA A 135 3.81 5.61 -18.26
CA ALA A 135 5.18 5.55 -18.76
C ALA A 135 5.82 4.16 -18.55
N TYR A 136 5.42 3.46 -17.49
CA TYR A 136 5.85 2.11 -17.18
C TYR A 136 4.79 1.08 -17.62
N SER A 137 5.24 -0.14 -17.93
CA SER A 137 4.40 -1.22 -18.45
C SER A 137 3.69 -2.06 -17.38
N TYR A 138 4.03 -1.91 -16.10
CA TYR A 138 3.47 -2.65 -14.96
C TYR A 138 3.13 -4.13 -15.26
N PRO A 139 4.13 -4.95 -15.65
CA PRO A 139 3.90 -6.29 -16.21
C PRO A 139 3.23 -7.24 -15.20
N HIS A 140 3.46 -7.02 -13.90
CA HIS A 140 2.86 -7.83 -12.83
C HIS A 140 1.52 -7.30 -12.34
N ASP A 141 0.98 -6.25 -12.97
CA ASP A 141 -0.28 -5.58 -12.62
C ASP A 141 -1.16 -5.37 -13.86
N ARG A 142 -0.98 -6.20 -14.90
CA ARG A 142 -1.71 -6.12 -16.18
C ARG A 142 -1.64 -4.74 -16.86
N GLY A 143 -0.54 -4.02 -16.65
CA GLY A 143 -0.38 -2.67 -17.20
C GLY A 143 -1.13 -1.58 -16.45
N ASP A 144 -1.67 -1.85 -15.25
CA ASP A 144 -2.47 -0.91 -14.49
C ASP A 144 -1.77 -0.38 -13.23
N PHE A 145 -1.67 0.95 -13.12
CA PHE A 145 -1.08 1.63 -11.97
C PHE A 145 -1.98 1.51 -10.73
N ALA A 146 -3.31 1.52 -10.87
CA ALA A 146 -4.22 1.45 -9.73
C ALA A 146 -4.05 0.10 -9.01
N THR A 147 -3.99 -0.99 -9.77
CA THR A 147 -3.64 -2.33 -9.31
C THR A 147 -2.27 -2.35 -8.62
N ALA A 148 -1.25 -1.75 -9.24
CA ALA A 148 0.10 -1.70 -8.67
C ALA A 148 0.15 -1.03 -7.29
N VAL A 149 -0.44 0.16 -7.13
CA VAL A 149 -0.43 0.85 -5.82
C VAL A 149 -1.30 0.17 -4.77
N HIS A 150 -2.26 -0.64 -5.21
CA HIS A 150 -3.13 -1.45 -4.34
C HIS A 150 -2.48 -2.76 -3.86
N ARG A 151 -1.29 -3.11 -4.35
CA ARG A 151 -0.46 -4.16 -3.74
C ARG A 151 -0.20 -3.88 -2.26
N CYS A 152 -0.09 -2.61 -1.87
CA CYS A 152 0.04 -2.25 -0.47
C CYS A 152 -1.24 -2.53 0.34
N VAL A 153 -1.25 -3.66 1.05
CA VAL A 153 -2.33 -4.07 1.95
C VAL A 153 -2.29 -3.41 3.33
N GLY A 154 -1.32 -2.54 3.59
CA GLY A 154 -1.25 -1.77 4.83
C GLY A 154 -0.59 -2.46 6.04
N VAL A 155 0.09 -3.61 5.83
CA VAL A 155 0.76 -4.42 6.87
C VAL A 155 1.71 -3.63 7.78
N GLY A 156 2.26 -2.51 7.31
CA GLY A 156 3.03 -1.60 8.17
C GLY A 156 4.44 -2.07 8.53
N LYS A 157 4.96 -3.16 7.93
CA LYS A 157 6.36 -3.60 8.10
C LYS A 157 7.38 -2.47 7.89
N CYS A 158 7.10 -1.54 6.97
CA CYS A 158 7.93 -0.37 6.71
C CYS A 158 8.01 0.65 7.87
N ARG A 159 7.23 0.45 8.94
CA ARG A 159 7.26 1.25 10.17
C ARG A 159 7.93 0.50 11.34
N ALA A 160 8.02 -0.82 11.25
CA ALA A 160 8.58 -1.64 12.31
C ALA A 160 10.10 -1.46 12.34
N ASP A 161 10.65 -1.16 13.52
CA ASP A 161 12.09 -1.02 13.69
C ASP A 161 12.78 -2.36 13.56
N GLY A 162 13.37 -2.59 12.38
CA GLY A 162 14.19 -3.75 12.06
C GLY A 162 15.60 -3.36 11.62
N THR A 163 16.04 -2.12 11.87
CA THR A 163 17.36 -1.70 11.38
C THR A 163 18.50 -2.48 12.04
N GLY A 164 18.30 -2.93 13.29
CA GLY A 164 19.24 -3.80 14.00
C GLY A 164 19.39 -5.20 13.41
N SER A 165 18.43 -5.67 12.61
CA SER A 165 18.47 -6.98 11.92
C SER A 165 18.72 -6.85 10.41
N GLY A 166 19.14 -5.68 9.94
CA GLY A 166 19.43 -5.42 8.53
C GLY A 166 18.21 -5.17 7.65
N ALA A 167 17.01 -5.06 8.23
CA ALA A 167 15.80 -4.75 7.47
C ALA A 167 15.84 -3.30 6.94
N VAL A 168 15.46 -3.12 5.69
CA VAL A 168 15.45 -1.81 5.06
C VAL A 168 14.22 -1.03 5.50
N MET A 169 14.44 -0.01 6.34
CA MET A 169 13.42 0.99 6.65
C MET A 169 13.54 2.19 5.70
N CYS A 170 12.40 2.87 5.44
CA CYS A 170 12.40 4.11 4.70
C CYS A 170 13.16 5.22 5.46
N PRO A 171 14.28 5.75 4.94
CA PRO A 171 15.11 6.71 5.67
C PRO A 171 14.37 8.01 6.02
N SER A 172 13.44 8.43 5.15
CA SER A 172 12.61 9.61 5.44
C SER A 172 11.70 9.40 6.63
N PHE A 173 11.06 8.23 6.75
CA PHE A 173 10.20 7.94 7.90
C PHE A 173 11.00 7.84 9.20
N LEU A 174 12.21 7.28 9.17
CA LEU A 174 13.10 7.27 10.33
C LEU A 174 13.40 8.68 10.83
N ALA A 175 13.64 9.60 9.89
CA ALA A 175 13.98 10.98 10.19
C ALA A 175 12.77 11.83 10.62
N THR A 176 11.62 11.68 9.97
CA THR A 176 10.46 12.55 10.21
C THR A 176 9.45 11.98 11.19
N ARG A 177 9.39 10.64 11.30
CA ARG A 177 8.33 9.90 12.01
C ARG A 177 6.91 10.20 11.53
N ASP A 178 6.77 10.89 10.39
CA ASP A 178 5.50 11.20 9.76
C ASP A 178 5.06 10.03 8.87
N GLU A 179 3.85 9.51 9.11
CA GLU A 179 3.28 8.38 8.36
C GLU A 179 3.34 8.59 6.85
N LYS A 180 3.14 9.83 6.37
CA LYS A 180 3.13 10.15 4.92
C LYS A 180 4.46 9.80 4.24
N ASP A 181 5.56 9.83 5.01
CA ASP A 181 6.91 9.57 4.50
C ASP A 181 7.28 8.08 4.55
N SER A 182 6.44 7.23 5.14
CA SER A 182 6.58 5.76 5.09
C SER A 182 6.14 5.19 3.74
N THR A 183 6.60 3.98 3.39
CA THR A 183 6.15 3.28 2.18
C THR A 183 4.63 3.12 2.14
N ARG A 184 4.02 2.80 3.29
CA ARG A 184 2.58 2.64 3.41
C ARG A 184 1.83 3.96 3.23
N GLY A 185 2.30 5.04 3.85
CA GLY A 185 1.71 6.37 3.70
C GLY A 185 1.77 6.87 2.26
N ARG A 186 2.94 6.75 1.62
CA ARG A 186 3.12 7.07 0.19
C ARG A 186 2.18 6.27 -0.70
N ALA A 187 2.08 4.96 -0.46
CA ALA A 187 1.13 4.11 -1.18
C ALA A 187 -0.31 4.58 -0.94
N ARG A 188 -0.68 4.97 0.29
CA ARG A 188 -2.02 5.47 0.60
C ARG A 188 -2.37 6.73 -0.18
N VAL A 189 -1.45 7.69 -0.29
CA VAL A 189 -1.66 8.91 -1.08
C VAL A 189 -1.84 8.58 -2.58
N LEU A 190 -1.04 7.65 -3.11
CA LEU A 190 -1.17 7.20 -4.50
C LEU A 190 -2.43 6.37 -4.76
N GLN A 191 -2.92 5.62 -3.77
CA GLN A 191 -4.21 4.96 -3.82
C GLN A 191 -5.34 5.99 -3.88
N GLU A 192 -5.26 7.06 -3.10
CA GLU A 192 -6.26 8.15 -3.16
C GLU A 192 -6.20 8.93 -4.48
N LEU A 193 -5.04 9.00 -5.15
CA LEU A 193 -4.94 9.48 -6.52
C LEU A 193 -5.72 8.58 -7.50
N ALA A 194 -5.60 7.26 -7.38
CA ALA A 194 -6.35 6.31 -8.21
C ALA A 194 -7.86 6.35 -7.92
N ASN A 195 -8.24 6.53 -6.65
CA ASN A 195 -9.63 6.68 -6.22
C ASN A 195 -10.24 7.99 -6.70
N GLY A 196 -9.49 9.10 -6.64
CA GLY A 196 -9.98 10.43 -6.97
C GLY A 196 -10.94 11.01 -5.94
N SER A 197 -11.00 10.46 -4.73
CA SER A 197 -11.84 10.93 -3.61
C SER A 197 -11.22 12.10 -2.86
N LEU A 198 -10.03 11.89 -2.29
CA LEU A 198 -9.33 12.90 -1.49
C LEU A 198 -8.27 13.65 -2.31
N VAL A 199 -7.61 12.96 -3.25
CA VAL A 199 -6.59 13.54 -4.11
C VAL A 199 -7.20 13.76 -5.50
N THR A 200 -7.75 14.95 -5.72
CA THR A 200 -8.51 15.29 -6.94
C THR A 200 -7.70 16.02 -8.01
N GLY A 201 -6.54 16.59 -7.65
CA GLY A 201 -5.66 17.32 -8.59
C GLY A 201 -4.89 16.45 -9.59
N GLY A 202 -5.21 15.15 -9.68
CA GLY A 202 -4.50 14.16 -10.49
C GLY A 202 -3.01 14.09 -10.16
N TRP A 203 -2.17 13.77 -11.16
CA TRP A 203 -0.71 13.71 -11.02
C TRP A 203 -0.04 15.02 -10.56
N ARG A 204 -0.77 16.13 -10.58
CA ARG A 204 -0.28 17.47 -10.20
C ARG A 204 -0.64 17.84 -8.77
N ALA A 205 -1.45 17.03 -8.09
CA ALA A 205 -1.88 17.30 -6.74
C ALA A 205 -0.65 17.50 -5.80
N PRO A 206 -0.68 18.51 -4.92
CA PRO A 206 0.45 18.82 -4.03
C PRO A 206 0.76 17.66 -3.07
N GLU A 207 -0.24 16.92 -2.62
CA GLU A 207 -0.13 15.77 -1.71
C GLU A 207 0.78 14.68 -2.30
N ILE A 208 0.74 14.50 -3.62
CA ILE A 208 1.60 13.55 -4.35
C ILE A 208 3.06 14.02 -4.33
N ALA A 209 3.29 15.31 -4.57
CA ALA A 209 4.64 15.85 -4.50
C ALA A 209 5.19 15.76 -3.07
N GLU A 210 4.40 16.19 -2.09
CA GLU A 210 4.79 16.23 -0.69
C GLU A 210 5.10 14.84 -0.13
N SER A 211 4.23 13.86 -0.41
CA SER A 211 4.46 12.48 0.03
C SER A 211 5.64 11.83 -0.67
N LEU A 212 6.00 12.22 -1.91
CA LEU A 212 7.09 11.60 -2.67
C LEU A 212 8.42 12.34 -2.58
N ASP A 213 8.45 13.58 -2.10
CA ASP A 213 9.62 14.46 -2.16
C ASP A 213 10.85 13.81 -1.50
N LEU A 214 10.70 13.41 -0.23
CA LEU A 214 11.76 12.77 0.54
C LEU A 214 12.06 11.31 0.15
N CYS A 215 11.40 10.76 -0.89
CA CYS A 215 11.72 9.40 -1.33
C CYS A 215 13.09 9.38 -2.02
N LEU A 216 14.02 8.57 -1.55
CA LEU A 216 15.28 8.37 -2.27
C LEU A 216 15.16 7.45 -3.49
N ALA A 217 14.00 6.81 -3.68
CA ALA A 217 13.81 5.77 -4.70
C ALA A 217 14.86 4.63 -4.61
N CYS A 218 15.34 4.33 -3.40
CA CYS A 218 16.41 3.37 -3.13
C CYS A 218 16.02 1.89 -3.36
N LYS A 219 14.76 1.61 -3.72
CA LYS A 219 14.20 0.26 -3.93
C LYS A 219 14.16 -0.67 -2.71
N GLY A 220 14.52 -0.21 -1.52
CA GLY A 220 14.39 -1.01 -0.29
C GLY A 220 12.98 -1.57 -0.07
N CYS A 221 11.95 -0.78 -0.38
CA CYS A 221 10.56 -1.26 -0.32
C CYS A 221 10.27 -2.41 -1.30
N ALA A 222 10.89 -2.41 -2.48
CA ALA A 222 10.65 -3.43 -3.50
C ALA A 222 11.26 -4.77 -3.09
N SER A 223 12.41 -4.74 -2.41
CA SER A 223 13.10 -5.93 -1.90
C SER A 223 12.44 -6.49 -0.63
N ASP A 224 12.11 -5.63 0.34
CA ASP A 224 11.79 -6.10 1.71
C ASP A 224 10.29 -6.17 2.00
N CYS A 225 9.45 -5.55 1.17
CA CYS A 225 8.01 -5.56 1.37
C CYS A 225 7.42 -6.90 0.93
N PRO A 226 6.75 -7.64 1.83
CA PRO A 226 6.13 -8.92 1.48
C PRO A 226 4.96 -8.79 0.48
N ALA A 227 4.50 -7.56 0.23
CA ALA A 227 3.48 -7.27 -0.75
C ALA A 227 4.03 -6.84 -2.12
N GLY A 228 5.36 -6.75 -2.28
CA GLY A 228 6.00 -6.39 -3.55
C GLY A 228 5.78 -4.94 -3.98
N VAL A 229 5.75 -4.01 -3.02
CA VAL A 229 5.54 -2.58 -3.29
C VAL A 229 6.81 -1.93 -3.86
N ASP A 230 6.76 -1.44 -5.10
CA ASP A 230 7.85 -0.72 -5.73
C ASP A 230 7.61 0.80 -5.79
N MET A 231 7.84 1.46 -4.66
CA MET A 231 7.71 2.91 -4.54
C MET A 231 8.67 3.69 -5.45
N ALA A 232 9.80 3.09 -5.84
CA ALA A 232 10.74 3.74 -6.74
C ALA A 232 10.13 3.88 -8.14
N THR A 233 9.53 2.79 -8.66
CA THR A 233 8.79 2.82 -9.92
C THR A 233 7.58 3.75 -9.83
N TYR A 234 6.82 3.72 -8.73
CA TYR A 234 5.66 4.61 -8.57
C TYR A 234 6.05 6.08 -8.53
N LYS A 235 7.15 6.43 -7.84
CA LYS A 235 7.69 7.80 -7.85
C LYS A 235 8.13 8.21 -9.25
N ALA A 236 8.80 7.32 -9.98
CA ALA A 236 9.27 7.61 -11.33
C ALA A 236 8.08 7.89 -12.29
N GLU A 237 7.02 7.09 -12.22
CA GLU A 237 5.76 7.33 -12.95
C GLU A 237 5.13 8.66 -12.56
N ALA A 238 4.91 8.89 -11.26
CA ALA A 238 4.29 10.13 -10.78
C ALA A 238 5.08 11.38 -11.22
N LEU A 239 6.41 11.33 -11.14
CA LEU A 239 7.28 12.40 -11.63
C LEU A 239 7.26 12.52 -13.16
N HIS A 240 7.17 11.41 -13.90
CA HIS A 240 7.01 11.46 -15.35
C HIS A 240 5.71 12.20 -15.70
N GLN A 241 4.58 11.77 -15.14
CA GLN A 241 3.27 12.36 -15.42
C GLN A 241 3.19 13.83 -14.95
N ARG A 242 3.75 14.13 -13.79
CA ARG A 242 3.83 15.50 -13.25
C ARG A 242 4.71 16.43 -14.08
N TYR A 243 5.67 15.95 -14.85
CA TYR A 243 6.56 16.81 -15.64
C TYR A 243 6.54 16.53 -17.15
N LYS A 244 5.61 15.69 -17.62
CA LYS A 244 5.40 15.46 -19.05
C LYS A 244 5.09 16.78 -19.73
N ARG A 245 5.92 17.14 -20.73
CA ARG A 245 5.88 18.42 -21.47
C ARG A 245 6.01 19.66 -20.57
N ARG A 246 6.70 19.55 -19.43
CA ARG A 246 6.94 20.65 -18.48
C ARG A 246 8.39 20.64 -18.00
N LEU A 247 8.86 21.81 -17.60
CA LEU A 247 10.18 21.94 -16.98
C LEU A 247 10.18 21.29 -15.59
N ARG A 248 11.26 20.58 -15.27
CA ARG A 248 11.47 20.01 -13.94
C ARG A 248 12.20 21.04 -13.04
N PRO A 249 12.11 20.90 -11.71
CA PRO A 249 12.99 21.62 -10.79
C PRO A 249 14.46 21.44 -11.16
N ALA A 250 15.27 22.48 -10.97
CA ALA A 250 16.69 22.46 -11.30
C ALA A 250 17.44 21.27 -10.66
N ALA A 251 17.10 20.93 -9.41
CA ALA A 251 17.64 19.79 -8.68
C ALA A 251 17.45 18.45 -9.41
N HIS A 252 16.36 18.27 -10.17
CA HIS A 252 16.15 17.05 -10.94
C HIS A 252 17.15 16.91 -12.10
N TYR A 253 17.55 18.01 -12.71
CA TYR A 253 18.58 18.00 -13.77
C TYR A 253 19.99 17.92 -13.18
N ALA A 254 20.27 18.63 -12.09
CA ALA A 254 21.56 18.60 -11.42
C ALA A 254 21.87 17.21 -10.86
N LEU A 255 20.96 16.62 -10.09
CA LEU A 255 21.17 15.32 -9.44
C LEU A 255 20.82 14.15 -10.37
N GLY A 256 19.73 14.25 -11.13
CA GLY A 256 19.29 13.17 -12.02
C GLY A 256 20.23 12.91 -13.20
N TRP A 257 21.02 13.91 -13.61
CA TRP A 257 22.08 13.74 -14.62
C TRP A 257 23.49 13.74 -14.02
N LEU A 258 23.63 13.53 -12.70
CA LEU A 258 24.92 13.51 -12.03
C LEU A 258 25.96 12.60 -12.73
N PRO A 259 25.65 11.38 -13.21
CA PRO A 259 26.63 10.58 -13.95
C PRO A 259 27.10 11.23 -15.25
N ARG A 260 26.24 12.00 -15.94
CA ARG A 260 26.62 12.75 -17.15
C ARG A 260 27.51 13.93 -16.80
N TRP A 261 27.15 14.69 -15.77
CA TRP A 261 27.95 15.82 -15.28
C TRP A 261 29.32 15.37 -14.77
N ALA A 262 29.39 14.24 -14.06
CA ALA A 262 30.64 13.66 -13.59
C ALA A 262 31.56 13.26 -14.76
N ARG A 263 31.02 12.60 -15.79
CA ARG A 263 31.79 12.24 -17.01
C ARG A 263 32.29 13.48 -17.76
N LEU A 264 31.48 14.53 -17.85
CA LEU A 264 31.88 15.80 -18.48
C LEU A 264 32.98 16.49 -17.66
N SER A 265 32.80 16.55 -16.34
CA SER A 265 33.75 17.18 -15.42
C SER A 265 35.10 16.46 -15.40
N ALA A 266 35.09 15.15 -15.57
CA ALA A 266 36.30 14.33 -15.64
C ALA A 266 37.19 14.63 -16.87
N ARG A 267 36.70 15.36 -17.88
CA ARG A 267 37.52 15.78 -19.04
C ARG A 267 38.50 16.91 -18.70
N ALA A 268 38.17 17.74 -17.71
CA ALA A 268 39.00 18.88 -17.29
C ALA A 268 38.95 19.07 -15.76
N PRO A 269 39.36 18.07 -14.96
CA PRO A 269 39.13 18.07 -13.52
C PRO A 269 39.83 19.23 -12.80
N ARG A 270 41.03 19.62 -13.24
CA ARG A 270 41.76 20.76 -12.67
C ARG A 270 41.01 22.08 -12.83
N LEU A 271 40.43 22.32 -14.00
CA LEU A 271 39.65 23.52 -14.29
C LEU A 271 38.36 23.54 -13.48
N VAL A 272 37.63 22.41 -13.45
CA VAL A 272 36.38 22.30 -12.70
C VAL A 272 36.62 22.51 -11.21
N ASN A 273 37.66 21.90 -10.64
CA ASN A 273 38.02 22.07 -9.25
C ASN A 273 38.47 23.51 -8.94
N ALA A 274 39.24 24.15 -9.83
CA ALA A 274 39.63 25.56 -9.66
C ALA A 274 38.41 26.50 -9.65
N LEU A 275 37.46 26.28 -10.57
CA LEU A 275 36.23 27.08 -10.63
C LEU A 275 35.31 26.84 -9.43
N LEU A 276 35.14 25.58 -8.99
CA LEU A 276 34.36 25.25 -7.80
C LEU A 276 35.07 25.61 -6.48
N GLY A 277 36.38 25.85 -6.51
CA GLY A 277 37.14 26.38 -5.40
C GLY A 277 36.88 27.87 -5.13
N LEU A 278 36.35 28.59 -6.12
CA LEU A 278 35.95 29.99 -5.96
C LEU A 278 34.55 30.07 -5.30
N GLY A 279 34.50 30.52 -4.05
CA GLY A 279 33.28 30.57 -3.23
C GLY A 279 32.03 31.15 -3.93
N PRO A 280 32.12 32.28 -4.65
CA PRO A 280 30.98 32.83 -5.41
C PRO A 280 30.49 31.92 -6.54
N LEU A 281 31.41 31.29 -7.28
CA LEU A 281 31.06 30.36 -8.35
C LEU A 281 30.47 29.06 -7.82
N ALA A 282 30.99 28.55 -6.70
CA ALA A 282 30.41 27.40 -6.01
C ALA A 282 28.99 27.70 -5.50
N ALA A 283 28.77 28.89 -4.94
CA ALA A 283 27.45 29.33 -4.49
C ALA A 283 26.47 29.48 -5.66
N LEU A 284 26.92 30.03 -6.79
CA LEU A 284 26.14 30.13 -8.01
C LEU A 284 25.79 28.75 -8.58
N ALA A 285 26.76 27.83 -8.62
CA ALA A 285 26.54 26.46 -9.09
C ALA A 285 25.53 25.71 -8.20
N ARG A 286 25.63 25.84 -6.87
CA ARG A 286 24.65 25.27 -5.93
C ARG A 286 23.26 25.86 -6.12
N TRP A 287 23.17 27.19 -6.26
CA TRP A 287 21.89 27.88 -6.51
C TRP A 287 21.26 27.46 -7.84
N ALA A 288 22.05 27.46 -8.92
CA ALA A 288 21.59 27.04 -10.25
C ALA A 288 21.20 25.55 -10.28
N GLY A 289 21.85 24.71 -9.45
CA GLY A 289 21.51 23.31 -9.26
C GLY A 289 20.30 23.08 -8.35
N GLY A 290 19.69 24.11 -7.76
CA GLY A 290 18.58 23.98 -6.83
C GLY A 290 18.94 23.26 -5.52
N LEU A 291 20.20 23.34 -5.09
CA LEU A 291 20.69 22.75 -3.85
C LEU A 291 20.48 23.73 -2.68
N ASP A 292 20.07 23.21 -1.51
CA ASP A 292 19.89 24.03 -0.31
C ASP A 292 21.24 24.63 0.12
N ARG A 293 21.32 25.97 0.11
CA ARG A 293 22.53 26.72 0.42
C ARG A 293 22.90 26.71 1.91
N ARG A 294 22.02 26.20 2.77
CA ARG A 294 22.26 26.03 4.22
C ARG A 294 22.97 24.72 4.55
N ARG A 295 23.06 23.80 3.60
CA ARG A 295 23.80 22.53 3.76
C ARG A 295 25.24 22.72 3.25
N PRO A 296 26.26 22.34 4.04
CA PRO A 296 27.66 22.48 3.66
C PRO A 296 28.01 21.70 2.39
#